data_AF-A0A956YZ03-F1
#
_entry.id   AF-A0A956YZ03-F1
#
_cell.length_a   1.000
_cell.length_b   1.000
_cell.length_c   1.000
_cell.angle_alpha   90.00
_cell.angle_beta   90.00
_cell.angle_gamma   90.00
#
_symmetry.space_group_name_H-M   'P 1'
#
loop_
_entity.id
_entity.type
_entity.pdbx_description
1 polymer ?
#
loop_
_entity_poly.entity_id
_entity_poly.type
_entity_poly.pdbx_seq_one_letter_code
_entity_poly.pdbx_strand_id
1 'polypeptide(L)' 'MTMKLIEDGCILQVVTADPWTLEDLTSAMHEITTTDDNSPAPRHSLIDVSRTHHLPPGILRARVHPDLVRMNTG' A
#
# COMPACT_ATOMS: atom_id res chain seq x y z
N MET A 1 6.66 2.98 -6.92
CA MET A 1 6.33 2.92 -5.48
C MET A 1 7.39 2.06 -4.79
N THR A 2 7.74 2.33 -3.52
CA THR A 2 8.73 1.51 -2.79
C THR A 2 8.22 1.12 -1.41
N MET A 3 8.58 -0.08 -0.96
CA MET A 3 8.17 -0.63 0.34
C MET A 3 9.39 -1.05 1.15
N LYS A 4 9.34 -0.80 2.47
CA LYS A 4 10.33 -1.30 3.42
C LYS A 4 9.73 -1.45 4.81
N LEU A 5 10.24 -2.43 5.55
CA LEU A 5 9.98 -2.55 6.97
C LEU A 5 10.92 -1.64 7.77
N ILE A 6 10.37 -0.89 8.70
CA ILE A 6 11.10 -0.04 9.66
C ILE A 6 10.65 -0.37 11.08
N GLU A 7 11.34 0.20 12.08
CA GLU A 7 11.04 0.00 13.51
C GLU A 7 10.91 -1.49 13.87
N ASP A 8 11.97 -2.26 13.60
CA ASP A 8 12.06 -3.70 13.88
C ASP A 8 10.94 -4.55 13.23
N GLY A 9 10.37 -4.06 12.12
CA GLY A 9 9.32 -4.75 11.38
C GLY A 9 7.91 -4.48 11.87
N CYS A 10 7.74 -3.55 12.81
CA CYS A 10 6.42 -3.12 13.31
C CYS A 10 5.72 -2.15 12.35
N ILE A 11 6.48 -1.43 11.53
CA ILE A 11 5.92 -0.47 10.57
C ILE A 11 6.30 -0.86 9.14
N LEU A 12 5.30 -1.03 8.29
CA LEU A 12 5.45 -1.09 6.85
C LEU A 12 5.38 0.32 6.27
N GLN A 13 6.51 0.84 5.80
CA GLN A 13 6.56 2.14 5.14
C GLN A 13 6.39 1.95 3.63
N VAL A 14 5.37 2.59 3.08
CA VAL A 14 5.10 2.68 1.64
C VAL A 14 5.35 4.11 1.19
N VAL A 15 6.26 4.31 0.24
CA VAL A 15 6.57 5.63 -0.32
C VAL A 15 6.05 5.70 -1.75
N THR A 16 5.21 6.70 -2.01
CA THR A 16 4.66 7.00 -3.33
C THR A 16 5.36 8.23 -3.90
N ALA A 17 5.71 8.16 -5.19
CA ALA A 17 6.38 9.25 -5.90
C ALA A 17 5.99 9.19 -7.38
N ASP A 18 5.91 10.34 -8.04
CA ASP A 18 5.62 10.40 -9.46
C ASP A 18 6.85 10.01 -10.31
N PRO A 19 6.64 9.38 -11.50
CA PRO A 19 5.38 8.82 -11.97
C PRO A 19 5.06 7.46 -11.31
N TRP A 20 3.78 7.20 -11.11
CA TRP A 20 3.26 5.89 -10.68
C TRP A 20 1.93 5.61 -11.38
N THR A 21 1.48 4.37 -11.34
CA THR A 21 0.32 3.87 -12.06
C THR A 21 -0.64 3.12 -11.13
N LEU A 22 -1.83 2.79 -11.63
CA LEU A 22 -2.73 1.88 -10.91
C LEU A 22 -2.12 0.49 -10.73
N GLU A 23 -1.32 0.03 -11.70
CA GLU A 23 -0.63 -1.26 -11.63
C GLU A 23 0.36 -1.29 -10.45
N ASP A 24 1.15 -0.22 -10.28
CA ASP A 24 2.07 -0.06 -9.15
C ASP A 24 1.34 -0.20 -7.80
N LEU A 25 0.13 0.37 -7.69
CA LEU A 25 -0.69 0.22 -6.48
C LEU A 25 -1.13 -1.23 -6.29
N THR A 26 -1.65 -1.87 -7.34
CA THR A 26 -2.14 -3.25 -7.24
C THR A 26 -1.03 -4.23 -6.88
N SER A 27 0.17 -4.07 -7.45
CA SER A 27 1.34 -4.87 -7.08
C SER A 27 1.75 -4.62 -5.63
N ALA A 28 1.74 -3.36 -5.18
CA ALA A 28 2.06 -3.04 -3.80
C ALA A 28 1.05 -3.63 -2.80
N MET A 29 -0.24 -3.59 -3.12
CA MET A 29 -1.27 -4.19 -2.28
C MET A 29 -1.13 -5.70 -2.13
N HIS A 30 -0.74 -6.39 -3.21
CA HIS A 30 -0.46 -7.82 -3.16
C HIS A 30 0.74 -8.13 -2.25
N GLU A 31 1.80 -7.32 -2.32
CA GLU A 31 2.98 -7.45 -1.47
C GLU A 31 2.67 -7.15 0.01
N ILE A 32 1.87 -6.11 0.28
CA ILE A 32 1.39 -5.74 1.63
C ILE A 32 0.60 -6.90 2.24
N THR A 33 -0.38 -7.43 1.51
CA THR A 33 -1.23 -8.56 1.98
C THR A 33 -0.36 -9.78 2.31
N THR A 34 0.57 -10.14 1.42
CA THR A 34 1.50 -11.25 1.64
C THR A 34 2.40 -11.02 2.85
N THR A 35 2.84 -9.78 3.05
CA THR A 35 3.73 -9.41 4.15
C THR A 35 3.00 -9.46 5.49
N ASP A 36 1.75 -8.97 5.55
CA ASP A 36 0.91 -8.96 6.74
C ASP A 36 0.43 -10.36 7.15
N ASP A 37 0.01 -11.20 6.19
CA ASP A 37 -0.43 -12.59 6.44
C ASP A 37 0.67 -13.44 7.12
N ASN A 38 1.94 -13.09 6.92
CA ASN A 38 3.10 -13.78 7.49
C ASN A 38 3.65 -13.08 8.75
N SER A 39 3.04 -12.00 9.23
CA SER A 39 3.51 -11.28 10.40
C SER A 39 3.09 -11.95 11.71
N PRO A 40 4.00 -12.12 12.70
CA PRO A 40 3.65 -12.67 14.00
C PRO A 40 2.85 -11.70 14.89
N ALA A 41 2.74 -10.43 14.50
CA ALA A 41 2.04 -9.38 15.22
C ALA A 41 1.36 -8.39 14.26
N PRO A 42 0.30 -7.68 14.70
CA PRO A 42 -0.31 -6.61 13.92
C PRO A 42 0.73 -5.55 13.54
N ARG A 43 0.77 -5.16 12.26
CA ARG A 43 1.66 -4.11 11.75
C ARG A 43 0.90 -2.83 11.48
N HIS A 44 1.59 -1.70 11.66
CA HIS A 44 1.09 -0.40 11.26
C HIS A 44 1.62 -0.04 9.87
N SER A 45 0.81 0.65 9.07
CA SER A 45 1.21 1.15 7.76
C SER A 45 1.46 2.66 7.80
N LEU A 46 2.62 3.09 7.34
CA LEU A 46 2.95 4.49 7.10
C LEU A 46 3.01 4.75 5.59
N ILE A 47 2.05 5.52 5.08
CA ILE A 47 1.97 5.86 3.66
C ILE A 47 2.51 7.28 3.45
N ASP A 48 3.71 7.39 2.89
CA ASP A 48 4.33 8.66 2.54
C ASP A 48 3.93 9.08 1.12
N VAL A 49 3.09 10.10 1.05
CA VAL A 49 2.58 10.71 -0.20
C VAL A 49 3.23 12.06 -0.51
N SER A 50 4.28 12.45 0.22
CA SER A 50 4.89 13.78 0.12
C SER A 50 5.47 14.11 -1.26
N ARG A 51 5.76 13.09 -2.08
CA ARG A 51 6.34 13.21 -3.42
C ARG A 51 5.35 12.86 -4.55
N THR A 52 4.08 12.67 -4.21
CA THR A 52 3.02 12.45 -5.18
C THR A 52 2.34 13.77 -5.50
N HIS A 53 2.48 14.23 -6.73
CA HIS A 53 1.81 15.44 -7.21
C HIS A 53 0.57 15.10 -8.04
N HIS A 54 0.53 13.91 -8.62
CA HIS A 54 -0.57 13.46 -9.48
C HIS A 54 -1.15 12.13 -9.02
N LEU A 55 -2.48 12.06 -9.06
CA LEU A 55 -3.22 10.82 -8.90
C LEU A 55 -3.43 10.17 -10.27
N PRO A 56 -2.99 8.92 -10.49
CA PRO A 56 -3.20 8.23 -11.75
C PRO A 56 -4.70 8.12 -12.08
N PRO A 57 -5.09 8.25 -13.35
CA PRO A 57 -6.48 8.07 -13.75
C PRO A 57 -7.03 6.72 -13.26
N GLY A 58 -8.24 6.73 -12.72
CA GLY A 58 -8.90 5.52 -12.21
C GLY A 58 -8.55 5.13 -10.77
N ILE A 59 -7.57 5.75 -10.13
CA ILE A 59 -7.15 5.40 -8.75
C ILE A 59 -8.30 5.56 -7.73
N LEU A 60 -9.15 6.57 -7.91
CA LEU A 60 -10.31 6.79 -7.02
C LEU A 60 -11.38 5.70 -7.19
N ARG A 61 -11.40 5.02 -8.34
CA ARG A 61 -12.27 3.86 -8.59
C ARG A 61 -11.62 2.56 -8.09
N ALA A 62 -10.32 2.56 -7.76
CA ALA A 62 -9.65 1.37 -7.23
C ALA A 62 -10.27 0.89 -5.90
N ARG A 63 -11.02 1.73 -5.18
CA ARG A 63 -11.78 1.30 -3.99
C ARG A 63 -12.81 0.20 -4.23
N VAL A 64 -13.25 -0.01 -5.49
CA VAL A 64 -14.13 -1.14 -5.84
C VAL A 64 -13.35 -2.39 -6.25
N HIS A 65 -12.01 -2.33 -6.27
CA HIS A 65 -11.17 -3.47 -6.60
C HIS A 65 -11.29 -4.52 -5.48
N PRO A 66 -11.57 -5.79 -5.79
CA PRO A 66 -11.79 -6.84 -4.79
C PRO A 66 -10.65 -6.92 -3.76
N ASP A 67 -9.41 -6.76 -4.21
CA ASP A 67 -8.21 -6.81 -3.35
C ASP A 67 -8.04 -5.58 -2.43
N LEU A 68 -8.72 -4.47 -2.73
CA LEU A 68 -8.71 -3.24 -1.92
C LEU A 68 -9.89 -3.15 -0.95
N VAL A 69 -10.95 -3.94 -1.16
CA VAL A 69 -12.17 -3.94 -0.32
C VAL A 69 -11.96 -4.69 1.00
N ARG A 70 -11.04 -5.67 1.03
CA ARG A 70 -10.79 -6.54 2.20
C ARG A 70 -10.26 -5.81 3.45
N MET A 71 -9.78 -4.57 3.33
CA MET A 71 -9.24 -3.79 4.46
C MET A 71 -10.30 -3.09 5.34
N ASN A 72 -11.59 -3.12 4.98
CA ASN A 72 -12.65 -2.43 5.74
C ASN A 72 -13.52 -3.33 6.63
N THR A 73 -13.29 -4.63 6.66
CA THR A 73 -13.93 -5.51 7.66
C THR A 73 -13.03 -5.60 8.87
N GLY A 74 -13.18 -4.63 9.77
CA GLY A 74 -12.66 -4.73 11.15
C GLY A 74 -13.32 -5.85 11.93
#